data_AF-A0A9D7GYB9-F1
#
_entry.id   AF-A0A9D7GYB9-F1
#
_cell.length_a   1.000
_cell.length_b   1.000
_cell.length_c   1.000
_cell.angle_alpha   90.00
_cell.angle_beta   90.00
_cell.angle_gamma   90.00
#
_symmetry.space_group_name_H-M   'P 1'
#
loop_
_entity.id
_entity.type
_entity.pdbx_description
1 polymer ?
#
loop_
_entity_poly.entity_id
_entity_poly.type
_entity_poly.pdbx_seq_one_letter_code
_entity_poly.pdbx_strand_id
1 'polypeptide(L)'
;MKAMVSYAAASAVLLALLGAVLAVVYTAGVERRAIVLSALVAFTTQLVAFAIVRLTAEKNLIAGWGLGAILRFLVFGVWALVLVKPFGLPSAVAMISLAVFLFASTLVEPLFLKS
;
A
#
# COMPACT_ATOMS: atom_id res chain seq x y z
N MET A 1 -12.57 0.99 -15.94
CA MET A 1 -11.73 2.22 -15.89
C MET A 1 -12.13 3.11 -14.73
N LYS A 2 -13.42 3.50 -14.59
CA LYS A 2 -13.90 4.35 -13.49
C LYS A 2 -13.52 3.84 -12.09
N ALA A 3 -13.85 2.60 -11.73
CA ALA A 3 -13.43 1.97 -10.47
C ALA A 3 -11.92 2.08 -10.18
N MET A 4 -11.08 1.86 -11.20
CA MET A 4 -9.61 1.90 -11.06
C MET A 4 -9.13 3.32 -10.74
N VAL A 5 -9.68 4.31 -11.44
CA VAL A 5 -9.34 5.73 -11.24
C VAL A 5 -9.82 6.22 -9.89
N SER A 6 -11.07 5.89 -9.50
CA SER A 6 -11.61 6.28 -8.19
C SER A 6 -10.83 5.65 -7.05
N TYR A 7 -10.46 4.38 -7.18
CA TYR A 7 -9.67 3.68 -6.19
C TYR A 7 -8.23 4.23 -6.09
N ALA A 8 -7.60 4.50 -7.24
CA ALA A 8 -6.28 5.14 -7.28
C ALA A 8 -6.31 6.50 -6.59
N ALA A 9 -7.31 7.35 -6.89
CA ALA A 9 -7.46 8.64 -6.26
C ALA A 9 -7.67 8.51 -4.73
N ALA A 10 -8.59 7.65 -4.31
CA ALA A 10 -8.87 7.42 -2.89
C ALA A 10 -7.65 6.87 -2.13
N SER A 11 -6.94 5.92 -2.73
CA SER A 11 -5.71 5.36 -2.16
C SER A 11 -4.62 6.42 -2.06
N ALA A 12 -4.41 7.25 -3.08
CA ALA A 12 -3.43 8.33 -3.05
C ALA A 12 -3.74 9.34 -1.94
N VAL A 13 -5.00 9.74 -1.78
CA VAL A 13 -5.45 10.64 -0.71
C VAL A 13 -5.24 9.98 0.66
N LEU A 14 -5.65 8.73 0.83
CA LEU A 14 -5.48 8.00 2.09
C LEU A 14 -4.02 7.88 2.49
N LEU A 15 -3.15 7.49 1.55
CA LEU A 15 -1.71 7.36 1.79
C LEU A 15 -1.06 8.71 2.11
N ALA A 16 -1.48 9.79 1.44
CA ALA A 16 -1.01 11.13 1.75
C ALA A 16 -1.40 11.58 3.17
N LEU A 17 -2.64 11.33 3.58
CA LEU A 17 -3.13 11.65 4.93
C LEU A 17 -2.39 10.85 6.00
N LEU A 18 -2.28 9.53 5.82
CA LEU A 18 -1.55 8.67 6.76
C LEU A 18 -0.06 9.02 6.80
N GLY A 19 0.54 9.34 5.65
CA GLY A 19 1.92 9.79 5.56
C GLY A 19 2.14 11.12 6.28
N ALA A 20 1.19 12.05 6.20
CA ALA A 20 1.23 13.31 6.95
C ALA A 20 1.15 13.07 8.45
N VAL A 21 0.27 12.17 8.91
CA VAL A 21 0.19 11.78 10.34
C VAL A 21 1.51 11.17 10.82
N LEU A 22 2.09 10.23 10.05
CA LEU A 22 3.39 9.65 10.38
C LEU A 22 4.50 10.70 10.41
N ALA A 23 4.47 11.69 9.50
CA ALA A 23 5.47 12.74 9.42
C ALA A 23 5.38 13.79 10.55
N VAL A 24 4.29 13.81 11.34
CA VAL A 24 4.21 14.55 12.60
C VAL A 24 5.02 13.85 13.70
N VAL A 25 5.00 12.51 13.71
CA VAL A 25 5.73 11.68 14.69
C VAL A 25 7.21 11.54 14.32
N TYR A 26 7.47 11.28 13.04
CA TYR A 26 8.80 11.05 12.49
C TYR A 26 9.26 12.26 11.70
N THR A 27 10.05 13.10 12.35
CA THR A 27 10.35 14.44 11.85
C THR A 27 11.65 14.51 11.05
N ALA A 28 12.57 13.54 11.23
CA ALA A 28 13.87 13.57 10.59
C ALA A 28 13.77 13.34 9.07
N GLY A 29 14.66 13.96 8.29
CA GLY A 29 14.61 13.90 6.82
C GLY A 29 14.70 12.47 6.26
N VAL A 30 15.52 11.62 6.89
CA VAL A 30 15.66 10.21 6.49
C VAL A 30 14.40 9.38 6.78
N GLU A 31 13.68 9.71 7.85
CA GLU A 31 12.42 9.07 8.21
C GLU A 31 11.30 9.49 7.26
N ARG A 32 11.22 10.79 6.91
CA ARG A 32 10.30 11.31 5.89
C ARG A 32 10.54 10.62 4.54
N ARG A 33 11.80 10.40 4.17
CA ARG A 33 12.14 9.64 2.96
C ARG A 33 11.63 8.19 3.04
N ALA A 34 11.76 7.54 4.20
CA ALA A 34 11.21 6.21 4.40
C ALA A 34 9.68 6.18 4.23
N ILE A 35 8.97 7.14 4.82
CA ILE A 35 7.51 7.29 4.68
C ILE A 35 7.12 7.44 3.20
N VAL A 36 7.77 8.36 2.47
CA VAL A 36 7.46 8.61 1.05
C VAL A 36 7.72 7.39 0.18
N LEU A 37 8.87 6.73 0.33
CA LEU A 37 9.19 5.54 -0.45
C LEU A 37 8.24 4.38 -0.14
N SER A 38 7.88 4.19 1.14
CA SER A 38 6.87 3.21 1.54
C SER A 38 5.49 3.52 0.96
N ALA A 39 5.09 4.79 0.87
CA ALA A 39 3.84 5.20 0.25
C ALA A 39 3.83 4.88 -1.25
N LEU A 40 4.92 5.15 -1.97
CA LEU A 40 5.05 4.81 -3.39
C LEU A 40 4.94 3.30 -3.64
N VAL A 41 5.64 2.49 -2.84
CA VAL A 41 5.57 1.03 -2.92
C VAL A 41 4.17 0.51 -2.59
N ALA A 42 3.54 1.04 -1.53
CA ALA A 42 2.18 0.67 -1.17
C ALA A 42 1.19 1.01 -2.29
N PHE A 43 1.30 2.22 -2.85
CA PHE A 43 0.40 2.69 -3.89
C PHE A 43 0.44 1.80 -5.12
N THR A 44 1.63 1.51 -5.66
CA THR A 44 1.78 0.63 -6.83
C THR A 44 1.27 -0.78 -6.56
N THR A 45 1.62 -1.34 -5.41
CA THR A 45 1.15 -2.66 -4.96
C THR A 45 -0.37 -2.71 -4.90
N GLN A 46 -0.98 -1.67 -4.37
CA GLN A 46 -2.41 -1.62 -4.17
C GLN A 46 -3.19 -1.54 -5.49
N LEU A 47 -2.68 -0.80 -6.47
CA LEU A 47 -3.27 -0.78 -7.82
C LEU A 47 -3.22 -2.16 -8.48
N VAL A 48 -2.10 -2.87 -8.34
CA VAL A 48 -1.96 -4.23 -8.88
C VAL A 48 -2.89 -5.20 -8.14
N ALA A 49 -2.92 -5.15 -6.81
CA ALA A 49 -3.80 -5.99 -6.00
C ALA A 49 -5.29 -5.77 -6.35
N PHE A 50 -5.72 -4.52 -6.47
CA PHE A 50 -7.10 -4.21 -6.84
C PHE A 50 -7.45 -4.65 -8.26
N ALA A 51 -6.51 -4.55 -9.20
CA ALA A 51 -6.71 -5.12 -10.54
C ALA A 51 -6.95 -6.63 -10.47
N ILE A 52 -6.14 -7.37 -9.70
CA ILE A 52 -6.30 -8.83 -9.50
C ILE A 52 -7.67 -9.13 -8.92
N VAL A 53 -8.07 -8.44 -7.85
CA VAL A 53 -9.36 -8.66 -7.18
C VAL A 53 -10.50 -8.37 -8.14
N ARG A 54 -10.46 -7.28 -8.89
CA ARG A 54 -11.51 -6.92 -9.85
C ARG A 54 -11.65 -7.93 -10.99
N LEU A 55 -10.54 -8.47 -11.49
CA LEU A 55 -10.54 -9.50 -12.54
C LEU A 55 -11.07 -10.85 -12.06
N THR A 56 -11.07 -11.09 -10.76
CA THR A 56 -11.46 -12.37 -10.15
C THR A 56 -12.79 -12.29 -9.39
N ALA A 57 -13.26 -11.09 -9.06
CA ALA A 57 -14.43 -10.83 -8.21
C ALA A 57 -15.73 -11.46 -8.74
N GLU A 58 -15.92 -11.52 -10.06
CA GLU A 58 -17.13 -12.11 -10.66
C GLU A 58 -17.22 -13.62 -10.44
N LYS A 59 -16.09 -14.31 -10.35
CA LYS A 59 -16.03 -15.77 -10.21
C LYS A 59 -15.81 -16.19 -8.76
N ASN A 60 -14.85 -15.55 -8.09
CA ASN A 60 -14.47 -15.87 -6.72
C ASN A 60 -13.74 -14.69 -6.08
N LEU A 61 -14.50 -13.82 -5.40
CA LEU A 61 -13.97 -12.67 -4.67
C LEU A 61 -12.93 -13.05 -3.63
N ILE A 62 -13.15 -14.16 -2.90
CA ILE A 62 -12.25 -14.61 -1.84
C ILE A 62 -10.89 -15.00 -2.42
N ALA A 63 -10.86 -15.69 -3.56
CA ALA A 63 -9.61 -16.03 -4.24
C ALA A 63 -8.86 -14.78 -4.70
N GLY A 64 -9.58 -13.76 -5.22
CA GLY A 64 -9.01 -12.46 -5.56
C GLY A 64 -8.33 -11.78 -4.39
N TRP A 65 -9.03 -11.67 -3.26
CA TRP A 65 -8.47 -11.11 -2.04
C TRP A 65 -7.30 -11.93 -1.50
N GLY A 66 -7.36 -13.26 -1.59
CA GLY A 66 -6.26 -14.14 -1.21
C GLY A 66 -5.00 -13.87 -2.04
N LEU A 67 -5.12 -13.75 -3.37
CA LEU A 67 -4.00 -13.39 -4.24
C LEU A 67 -3.46 -11.98 -3.94
N GLY A 68 -4.36 -11.01 -3.71
CA GLY A 68 -3.97 -9.67 -3.29
C GLY A 68 -3.22 -9.66 -1.96
N ALA A 69 -3.63 -10.48 -0.99
CA ALA A 69 -2.95 -10.62 0.29
C ALA A 69 -1.54 -11.22 0.13
N ILE A 70 -1.41 -12.28 -0.68
CA ILE A 70 -0.09 -12.87 -1.00
C ILE A 70 0.83 -11.83 -1.61
N LEU A 71 0.36 -11.06 -2.60
CA LEU A 71 1.14 -9.99 -3.22
C LEU A 71 1.62 -8.97 -2.18
N ARG A 72 0.74 -8.51 -1.28
CA ARG A 72 1.08 -7.55 -0.23
C ARG A 72 2.11 -8.10 0.74
N PHE A 73 1.97 -9.35 1.17
CA PHE A 73 2.97 -10.01 2.03
C PHE A 73 4.32 -10.16 1.34
N LEU A 74 4.33 -10.53 0.06
CA LEU A 74 5.56 -10.63 -0.72
C LEU A 74 6.25 -9.27 -0.84
N VAL A 75 5.51 -8.21 -1.19
CA VAL A 75 6.06 -6.85 -1.27
C VAL A 75 6.57 -6.40 0.10
N PHE A 76 5.83 -6.65 1.17
CA PHE A 76 6.26 -6.31 2.53
C PHE A 76 7.57 -7.03 2.90
N GLY A 77 7.68 -8.33 2.60
CA GLY A 77 8.89 -9.11 2.81
C GLY A 77 10.08 -8.63 1.98
N VAL A 78 9.88 -8.36 0.69
CA VAL A 78 10.91 -7.80 -0.21
C VAL A 78 11.35 -6.42 0.27
N TRP A 79 10.41 -5.58 0.70
CA TRP A 79 10.73 -4.28 1.28
C TRP A 79 11.61 -4.44 2.54
N ALA A 80 11.18 -5.30 3.47
CA ALA A 80 11.89 -5.57 4.73
C ALA A 80 13.31 -6.10 4.52
N LEU A 81 13.45 -7.13 3.70
CA LEU A 81 14.65 -7.96 3.63
C LEU A 81 15.64 -7.46 2.57
N VAL A 82 15.15 -6.81 1.51
CA VAL A 82 15.95 -6.49 0.33
C VAL A 82 16.10 -4.99 0.13
N LEU A 83 15.04 -4.19 0.31
CA LEU A 83 15.04 -2.79 -0.12
C LEU A 83 15.35 -1.78 1.00
N VAL A 84 14.97 -2.02 2.26
CA VAL A 84 15.21 -1.05 3.33
C VAL A 84 16.71 -0.71 3.50
N LYS A 85 17.57 -1.73 3.52
CA LYS A 85 19.01 -1.57 3.80
C LYS A 85 19.76 -0.84 2.66
N PRO A 86 19.63 -1.22 1.37
CA PRO A 86 20.32 -0.50 0.28
C PRO A 86 19.91 0.96 0.15
N PHE A 87 18.69 1.32 0.55
CA PHE A 87 18.22 2.70 0.52
C PHE A 87 18.63 3.52 1.76
N GLY A 88 19.32 2.90 2.73
CA GLY A 88 19.77 3.56 3.96
C GLY A 88 18.63 4.05 4.85
N LEU A 89 17.48 3.36 4.83
CA LEU A 89 16.27 3.79 5.53
C LEU A 89 16.23 3.26 6.97
N PRO A 90 15.67 4.02 7.92
CA PRO A 90 15.36 3.50 9.25
C PRO A 90 14.33 2.36 9.14
N SER A 91 14.74 1.14 9.49
CA SER A 91 13.91 -0.06 9.29
C SER A 91 12.56 0.03 9.98
N ALA A 92 12.52 0.52 11.22
CA ALA A 92 11.28 0.66 11.97
C ALA A 92 10.27 1.57 11.24
N VAL A 93 10.70 2.76 10.82
CA VAL A 93 9.83 3.73 10.13
C VAL A 93 9.37 3.19 8.78
N ALA A 94 10.29 2.60 8.00
CA ALA A 94 9.96 2.05 6.69
C ALA A 94 8.96 0.88 6.77
N MET A 95 9.09 0.02 7.79
CA MET A 95 8.19 -1.12 8.00
C MET A 95 6.82 -0.68 8.51
N ILE A 96 6.79 0.18 9.53
CA ILE A 96 5.54 0.72 10.08
C ILE A 96 4.76 1.46 9.00
N SER A 97 5.43 2.33 8.23
CA SER A 97 4.81 3.10 7.16
C SER A 97 4.22 2.17 6.10
N LEU A 98 5.00 1.21 5.59
CA LEU A 98 4.51 0.30 4.56
C LEU A 98 3.33 -0.56 5.06
N ALA A 99 3.41 -1.09 6.28
CA ALA A 99 2.33 -1.86 6.88
C ALA A 99 1.05 -1.02 6.97
N VAL A 100 1.13 0.18 7.57
CA VAL A 100 0.00 1.09 7.71
C VAL A 100 -0.65 1.38 6.37
N PHE A 101 0.13 1.68 5.34
CA PHE A 101 -0.40 1.99 4.01
C PHE A 101 -1.05 0.78 3.33
N LEU A 102 -0.41 -0.40 3.36
CA LEU A 102 -0.96 -1.62 2.76
C LEU A 102 -2.26 -2.04 3.44
N PHE A 103 -2.32 -2.02 4.78
CA PHE A 103 -3.52 -2.40 5.51
C PHE A 103 -4.65 -1.40 5.31
N ALA A 104 -4.40 -0.11 5.53
CA ALA A 104 -5.44 0.91 5.44
C ALA A 104 -6.04 0.98 4.03
N SER A 105 -5.21 0.90 2.99
CA SER A 105 -5.70 0.91 1.60
C SER A 105 -6.48 -0.35 1.23
N THR A 106 -6.22 -1.49 1.89
CA THR A 106 -6.98 -2.73 1.70
C THR A 106 -8.36 -2.65 2.34
N LEU A 107 -8.51 -1.92 3.45
CA LEU A 107 -9.82 -1.72 4.10
C LEU A 107 -10.79 -0.89 3.24
N VAL A 108 -10.28 0.06 2.46
CA VAL A 108 -11.11 0.87 1.55
C VAL A 108 -11.39 0.19 0.22
N GLU A 109 -10.63 -0.85 -0.15
CA GLU A 109 -10.75 -1.60 -1.40
C GLU A 109 -12.19 -2.06 -1.74
N PRO A 110 -12.97 -2.66 -0.81
CA PRO A 110 -14.29 -3.20 -1.12
C PRO A 110 -15.29 -2.14 -1.59
N LEU A 111 -15.09 -0.87 -1.19
CA LEU A 111 -15.95 0.26 -1.53
C LEU A 111 -15.93 0.57 -3.03
N PHE A 112 -14.87 0.17 -3.73
CA PHE A 112 -14.64 0.49 -5.14
C PHE A 112 -14.87 -0.68 -6.10
N LEU A 113 -15.14 -1.89 -5.59
CA LEU A 113 -15.30 -3.08 -6.42
C LEU A 113 -16.55 -3.03 -7.31
N LYS A 114 -17.58 -2.28 -6.92
CA LYS A 114 -18.86 -2.16 -7.64
C LYS A 114 -19.04 -0.81 -8.37
N SER A 115 -17.98 -0.01 -8.47
CA SER A 115 -18.00 1.36 -9.02
C SER A 115 -17.77 1.44 -10.54
#